data_AF-A0A8S1C8C1-F1
#
_entry.id   AF-A0A8S1C8C1-F1
#
_cell.length_a   1.000
_cell.length_b   1.000
_cell.length_c   1.000
_cell.angle_alpha   90.00
_cell.angle_beta   90.00
_cell.angle_gamma   90.00
#
_symmetry.space_group_name_H-M   'P 1'
#
loop_
_entity.id
_entity.type
_entity.pdbx_description
1 polymer ?
#
loop_
_entity_poly.entity_id
_entity_poly.type
_entity_poly.pdbx_seq_one_letter_code
_entity_poly.pdbx_strand_id
1 'polypeptide(L)'
;MARGPKKHLKRLNAPKAWMLDKLGGVYAPRPSTGPHKLRESLPLVIFLRNRLKYALTNCEVTKIVMQRHIKVDGKVRTDPNYPAGFMDVVTIEKTGEYFRLIYDVKGRFTIHRITSEEAKYKLCKVKRVQTGPKGIPYLVTHDGRTIRYPDPIIKVNDTIQLEIANSKIMDSIKFDSGNAPILKIYLSLMGFYRSSSGFHAVPTSQSKANRKQAFHGRHFDVVSLWHYPGGIHF
;
A
#
# COMPACT_ATOMS: atom_id res chain seq x y z
N MET A 1 21.96 3.32 20.09
CA MET A 1 23.25 2.87 19.52
C MET A 1 23.05 2.49 18.06
N ALA A 2 23.90 2.97 17.16
CA ALA A 2 23.88 2.60 15.74
C ALA A 2 24.68 1.31 15.54
N ARG A 3 24.06 0.17 15.88
CA ARG A 3 24.68 -1.16 15.74
C ARG A 3 23.69 -2.14 15.09
N GLY A 4 23.40 -1.91 13.80
CA GLY A 4 22.52 -2.76 12.99
C GLY A 4 21.05 -2.31 12.90
N PRO A 5 20.19 -3.13 12.27
CA PRO A 5 18.78 -2.79 12.06
C PRO A 5 18.04 -2.73 13.40
N LYS A 6 17.36 -1.59 13.63
CA LYS A 6 16.58 -1.37 14.86
C LYS A 6 15.38 -2.32 14.90
N LYS A 7 15.15 -2.97 16.05
CA LYS A 7 14.03 -3.90 16.28
C LYS A 7 12.81 -3.26 16.96
N HIS A 8 12.96 -2.06 17.52
CA HIS A 8 11.89 -1.37 18.26
C HIS A 8 11.41 -0.13 17.52
N LEU A 9 10.13 0.19 17.66
CA LEU A 9 9.52 1.42 17.17
C LEU A 9 8.90 2.17 18.36
N LYS A 10 9.40 3.38 18.65
CA LYS A 10 8.78 4.25 19.65
C LYS A 10 7.44 4.73 19.13
N ARG A 11 6.43 4.78 20.00
CA ARG A 11 5.05 5.12 19.62
C ARG A 11 4.93 6.52 19.03
N LEU A 12 5.68 7.49 19.56
CA LEU A 12 5.75 8.85 19.03
C LEU A 12 6.21 8.91 17.56
N ASN A 13 7.01 7.94 17.13
CA ASN A 13 7.55 7.84 15.77
C ASN A 13 6.72 6.91 14.87
N ALA A 14 5.62 6.35 15.38
CA ALA A 14 4.74 5.50 14.59
C ALA A 14 4.04 6.31 13.48
N PRO A 15 3.69 5.70 12.34
CA PRO A 15 2.89 6.35 11.32
C PRO A 15 1.58 6.92 11.88
N LYS A 16 1.32 8.21 11.65
CA LYS A 16 0.09 8.88 12.10
C LYS A 16 -1.18 8.20 11.56
N ALA A 17 -1.09 7.57 10.39
CA ALA A 17 -2.19 6.83 9.76
C ALA A 17 -2.72 5.66 10.62
N TRP A 18 -1.94 5.15 11.58
CA TRP A 18 -2.38 4.07 12.46
C TRP A 18 -3.37 4.54 13.54
N MET A 19 -3.47 5.85 13.79
CA MET A 19 -4.32 6.42 14.83
C MET A 19 -4.05 5.78 16.21
N LEU A 20 -2.78 5.60 16.54
CA LEU A 20 -2.39 5.19 17.89
C LEU A 20 -2.51 6.37 18.85
N ASP A 21 -3.01 6.07 20.04
CA ASP A 21 -3.06 6.98 21.17
C ASP A 21 -1.64 7.31 21.66
N LYS A 22 -1.42 8.51 22.22
CA LYS A 22 -0.10 8.93 22.69
C LYS A 22 0.29 8.27 24.03
N LEU A 23 -0.69 7.91 24.87
CA LEU A 23 -0.48 7.53 26.28
C LEU A 23 -0.53 6.02 26.55
N GLY A 24 -0.96 5.17 25.62
CA GLY A 24 -1.11 3.72 25.79
C GLY A 24 0.20 2.92 25.83
N GLY A 25 1.28 3.53 26.30
CA GLY A 25 2.61 2.94 26.49
C GLY A 25 3.70 3.54 25.59
N VAL A 26 4.94 3.09 25.78
CA VAL A 26 6.12 3.71 25.13
C VAL A 26 6.36 3.25 23.68
N TYR A 27 5.95 2.02 23.35
CA TYR A 27 6.27 1.35 22.07
C TYR A 27 5.04 1.13 21.20
N ALA A 28 5.23 1.23 19.89
CA ALA A 28 4.26 0.79 18.89
C ALA A 28 4.70 -0.55 18.29
N PRO A 29 3.76 -1.36 17.75
CA PRO A 29 4.11 -2.52 16.97
C PRO A 29 5.04 -2.13 15.82
N ARG A 30 6.21 -2.76 15.75
CA ARG A 30 7.11 -2.60 14.61
C ARG A 30 6.70 -3.62 13.55
N PRO A 31 6.27 -3.20 12.35
CA PRO A 31 5.92 -4.13 11.29
C PRO A 31 7.13 -4.97 10.92
N SER A 32 6.90 -6.26 10.67
CA SER A 32 7.90 -7.17 10.15
C SER A 32 8.30 -6.76 8.73
N THR A 33 9.46 -7.21 8.26
CA THR A 33 9.84 -7.04 6.85
C THR A 33 8.89 -7.87 5.97
N GLY A 34 8.26 -7.23 4.99
CA GLY A 34 7.29 -7.90 4.13
C GLY A 34 6.96 -7.09 2.88
N PRO A 35 5.82 -7.37 2.24
CA PRO A 35 5.40 -6.77 0.97
C PRO A 35 5.40 -5.24 0.97
N HIS A 36 4.91 -4.64 2.05
CA HIS A 36 4.63 -3.21 2.13
C HIS A 36 5.62 -2.50 3.06
N LYS A 37 5.91 -1.23 2.77
CA LYS A 37 6.85 -0.43 3.58
C LYS A 37 6.25 -0.13 4.95
N LEU A 38 7.11 0.12 5.95
CA LEU A 38 6.68 0.43 7.33
C LEU A 38 5.69 1.59 7.42
N ARG A 39 5.86 2.64 6.61
CA ARG A 39 4.98 3.83 6.63
C ARG A 39 3.72 3.69 5.77
N GLU A 40 3.66 2.65 4.93
CA GLU A 40 2.61 2.39 3.94
C GLU A 40 1.90 1.04 4.24
N SER A 41 1.99 0.57 5.48
CA SER A 41 1.38 -0.69 5.93
C SER A 41 0.66 -0.49 7.25
N LEU A 42 -0.25 -1.41 7.56
CA LEU A 42 -0.99 -1.56 8.78
C LEU A 42 -0.72 -2.97 9.36
N PRO A 43 0.02 -3.08 10.47
CA PRO A 43 0.23 -4.37 11.14
C PRO A 43 -1.07 -5.06 11.54
N LEU A 44 -1.12 -6.39 11.44
CA LEU A 44 -2.30 -7.19 11.83
C LEU A 44 -2.75 -6.94 13.28
N VAL A 45 -1.80 -6.70 14.18
CA VAL A 45 -2.11 -6.33 15.57
C VAL A 45 -2.91 -5.03 15.69
N ILE A 46 -2.62 -4.03 14.85
CA ILE A 46 -3.38 -2.77 14.83
C ILE A 46 -4.75 -2.99 14.17
N PHE A 47 -4.78 -3.81 13.10
CA PHE A 47 -6.02 -4.17 12.41
C PHE A 47 -7.02 -4.86 13.36
N LEU A 48 -6.60 -5.89 14.08
CA LEU A 48 -7.49 -6.68 14.95
C LEU A 48 -7.86 -5.94 16.25
N ARG A 49 -6.89 -5.27 16.89
CA ARG A 49 -7.08 -4.64 18.19
C ARG A 49 -7.70 -3.24 18.10
N ASN A 50 -7.12 -2.38 17.28
CA ASN A 50 -7.49 -0.95 17.27
C ASN A 50 -8.61 -0.63 16.29
N ARG A 51 -8.73 -1.37 15.19
CA ARG A 51 -9.74 -1.09 14.15
C ARG A 51 -10.98 -1.97 14.31
N LEU A 52 -10.83 -3.30 14.32
CA LEU A 52 -11.96 -4.23 14.46
C LEU A 52 -12.40 -4.47 15.91
N LYS A 53 -11.50 -4.27 16.88
CA LYS A 53 -11.74 -4.49 18.32
C LYS A 53 -12.14 -5.94 18.67
N TYR A 54 -11.66 -6.93 17.91
CA TYR A 54 -11.82 -8.35 18.26
C TYR A 54 -10.85 -8.82 19.35
N ALA A 55 -9.80 -8.03 19.60
CA ALA A 55 -8.87 -8.22 20.69
C ALA A 55 -8.76 -6.92 21.48
N LEU A 56 -8.61 -7.02 22.79
CA LEU A 56 -8.30 -5.91 23.68
C LEU A 56 -6.79 -5.81 23.92
N THR A 57 -6.11 -6.96 24.03
CA THR A 57 -4.68 -7.02 24.36
C THR A 57 -3.84 -7.61 23.22
N ASN A 58 -2.52 -7.37 23.25
CA ASN A 58 -1.61 -7.98 22.27
C ASN A 58 -1.56 -9.51 22.39
N CYS A 59 -1.70 -10.05 23.61
CA CYS A 59 -1.68 -11.49 23.84
C CYS A 59 -2.87 -12.18 23.13
N GLU A 60 -4.05 -11.57 23.16
CA GLU A 60 -5.22 -12.06 22.43
C GLU A 60 -5.02 -12.04 20.92
N VAL A 61 -4.45 -10.97 20.37
CA VAL A 61 -4.09 -10.91 18.95
C VAL A 61 -3.19 -12.09 18.58
N THR A 62 -2.14 -12.35 19.37
CA THR A 62 -1.24 -13.48 19.13
C THR A 62 -2.00 -14.80 19.17
N LYS A 63 -2.92 -15.00 20.13
CA LYS A 63 -3.76 -16.21 20.19
C LYS A 63 -4.62 -16.38 18.93
N ILE A 64 -5.30 -15.33 18.47
CA ILE A 64 -6.16 -15.37 17.27
C ILE A 64 -5.33 -15.71 16.03
N VAL A 65 -4.19 -15.06 15.87
CA VAL A 65 -3.30 -15.23 14.73
C VAL A 65 -2.67 -16.64 14.72
N MET A 66 -2.32 -17.19 15.89
CA MET A 66 -1.76 -18.54 16.00
C MET A 66 -2.79 -19.65 15.74
N GLN A 67 -4.09 -19.38 15.91
CA GLN A 67 -5.17 -20.29 15.52
C GLN A 67 -5.35 -20.40 13.99
N ARG A 68 -4.57 -19.66 13.19
CA ARG A 68 -4.54 -19.75 11.72
C ARG A 68 -5.84 -19.37 11.01
N HIS A 69 -6.74 -18.66 11.68
CA HIS A 69 -8.02 -18.21 11.11
C HIS A 69 -7.92 -16.96 10.22
N ILE A 70 -6.77 -16.26 10.25
CA ILE A 70 -6.57 -15.02 9.49
C ILE A 70 -5.75 -15.33 8.25
N LYS A 71 -6.32 -15.00 7.09
CA LYS A 71 -5.66 -15.06 5.79
C LYS A 71 -5.46 -13.65 5.24
N VAL A 72 -4.26 -13.37 4.74
CA VAL A 72 -3.96 -12.15 3.99
C VAL A 72 -3.60 -12.57 2.57
N ASP A 73 -4.34 -12.05 1.60
CA ASP A 73 -4.32 -12.48 0.20
C ASP A 73 -4.37 -14.01 0.05
N GLY A 74 -5.34 -14.65 0.72
CA GLY A 74 -5.57 -16.09 0.66
C GLY A 74 -4.53 -16.96 1.39
N LYS A 75 -3.44 -16.38 1.90
CA LYS A 75 -2.40 -17.10 2.66
C LYS A 75 -2.58 -16.89 4.15
N VAL A 76 -2.56 -17.98 4.92
CA VAL A 76 -2.59 -17.92 6.39
C VAL A 76 -1.37 -17.16 6.90
N ARG A 77 -1.60 -16.16 7.75
CA ARG A 77 -0.52 -15.39 8.40
C ARG A 77 -0.58 -15.58 9.90
N THR A 78 0.53 -16.04 10.47
CA THR A 78 0.71 -16.27 11.92
C THR A 78 1.57 -15.18 12.58
N ASP A 79 2.04 -14.19 11.82
CA ASP A 79 2.79 -13.06 12.36
C ASP A 79 1.85 -11.90 12.72
N PRO A 80 1.70 -11.53 14.01
CA PRO A 80 0.86 -10.41 14.41
C PRO A 80 1.36 -9.06 13.89
N ASN A 81 2.65 -8.95 13.54
CA ASN A 81 3.25 -7.73 13.01
C ASN A 81 3.38 -7.76 11.48
N TYR A 82 2.70 -8.69 10.79
CA TYR A 82 2.71 -8.76 9.34
C TYR A 82 2.25 -7.42 8.72
N PRO A 83 3.02 -6.83 7.79
CA PRO A 83 2.69 -5.54 7.19
C PRO A 83 1.64 -5.72 6.08
N ALA A 84 0.37 -5.78 6.44
CA ALA A 84 -0.72 -5.70 5.46
C ALA A 84 -0.79 -4.27 4.91
N GLY A 85 -1.01 -4.08 3.61
CA GLY A 85 -0.96 -2.77 2.99
C GLY A 85 -2.13 -2.50 2.07
N PHE A 86 -1.94 -1.50 1.22
CA PHE A 86 -2.98 -1.05 0.30
C PHE A 86 -3.43 -2.17 -0.65
N MET A 87 -4.75 -2.27 -0.87
CA MET A 87 -5.41 -3.27 -1.72
C MET A 87 -5.27 -4.74 -1.28
N ASP A 88 -4.59 -5.02 -0.16
CA ASP A 88 -4.57 -6.36 0.41
C ASP A 88 -5.98 -6.77 0.87
N VAL A 89 -6.30 -8.05 0.66
CA VAL A 89 -7.55 -8.65 1.14
C VAL A 89 -7.25 -9.43 2.41
N VAL A 90 -7.92 -9.09 3.51
CA VAL A 90 -7.86 -9.80 4.79
C VAL A 90 -9.15 -10.57 4.98
N THR A 91 -9.04 -11.89 5.08
CA THR A 91 -10.15 -12.81 5.30
C THR A 91 -10.07 -13.39 6.71
N ILE A 92 -11.20 -13.40 7.41
CA ILE A 92 -11.36 -14.09 8.68
C ILE A 92 -12.33 -15.25 8.45
N GLU A 93 -11.79 -16.46 8.37
CA GLU A 93 -12.57 -17.63 7.94
C GLU A 93 -13.67 -17.99 8.92
N LYS A 94 -13.38 -17.85 10.22
CA LYS A 94 -14.30 -18.23 11.30
C LYS A 94 -15.57 -17.38 11.32
N THR A 95 -15.48 -16.11 10.93
CA THR A 95 -16.62 -15.19 10.88
C THR A 95 -17.18 -15.03 9.46
N GLY A 96 -16.52 -15.59 8.44
CA GLY A 96 -16.91 -15.43 7.04
C GLY A 96 -16.76 -14.00 6.52
N GLU A 97 -15.96 -13.16 7.18
CA GLU A 97 -15.81 -11.75 6.84
C GLU A 97 -14.59 -11.50 5.95
N TYR A 98 -14.77 -10.63 4.96
CA TYR A 98 -13.73 -10.23 4.01
C TYR A 98 -13.54 -8.71 4.08
N PHE A 99 -12.29 -8.30 4.13
CA PHE A 99 -11.92 -6.89 4.22
C PHE A 99 -10.90 -6.52 3.17
N ARG A 100 -11.03 -5.30 2.63
CA ARG A 100 -10.02 -4.67 1.78
C ARG A 100 -9.45 -3.44 2.46
N LEU A 101 -8.14 -3.32 2.44
CA LEU A 101 -7.44 -2.16 2.98
C LEU A 101 -7.37 -1.05 1.93
N ILE A 102 -8.07 0.04 2.19
CA ILE A 102 -8.17 1.19 1.29
C ILE A 102 -7.76 2.45 2.06
N TYR A 103 -7.40 3.52 1.36
CA TYR A 103 -7.17 4.82 1.96
C TYR A 103 -8.44 5.67 1.96
N ASP A 104 -8.68 6.33 3.09
CA ASP A 104 -9.63 7.42 3.23
C ASP A 104 -9.12 8.70 2.52
N VAL A 105 -10.02 9.67 2.33
CA VAL A 105 -9.72 11.02 1.80
C VAL A 105 -8.62 11.72 2.63
N LYS A 106 -8.50 11.38 3.92
CA LYS A 106 -7.46 11.90 4.83
C LYS A 106 -6.13 11.12 4.80
N GLY A 107 -5.97 10.14 3.91
CA GLY A 107 -4.75 9.32 3.82
C GLY A 107 -4.58 8.30 4.95
N ARG A 108 -5.68 7.84 5.54
CA ARG A 108 -5.69 6.84 6.64
C ARG A 108 -6.19 5.51 6.10
N PHE A 109 -5.72 4.40 6.65
CA PHE A 109 -6.27 3.09 6.32
C PHE A 109 -7.70 2.94 6.86
N THR A 110 -8.64 2.71 5.96
CA THR A 110 -10.01 2.27 6.22
C THR A 110 -10.13 0.78 5.95
N ILE A 111 -10.89 0.11 6.81
CA ILE A 111 -11.26 -1.28 6.63
C ILE A 111 -12.59 -1.28 5.88
N HIS A 112 -12.56 -1.64 4.61
CA HIS A 112 -13.75 -1.76 3.80
C HIS A 112 -14.21 -3.22 3.80
N ARG A 113 -15.44 -3.49 4.25
CA ARG A 113 -16.05 -4.81 4.13
C ARG A 113 -16.40 -5.09 2.67
N ILE A 114 -16.05 -6.27 2.17
CA ILE A 114 -16.29 -6.68 0.79
C ILE A 114 -17.04 -8.01 0.75
N THR A 115 -17.58 -8.35 -0.42
CA THR A 115 -18.19 -9.66 -0.68
C THR A 115 -17.12 -10.72 -0.96
N SER A 116 -17.52 -11.99 -0.89
CA SER A 116 -16.63 -13.12 -1.20
C SER A 116 -16.16 -13.14 -2.66
N GLU A 117 -16.93 -12.58 -3.58
CA GLU A 117 -16.57 -12.47 -5.00
C GLU A 117 -15.47 -11.44 -5.23
N GLU A 118 -15.60 -10.25 -4.62
CA GLU A 118 -14.56 -9.23 -4.68
C GLU A 118 -13.27 -9.66 -3.99
N ALA A 119 -13.38 -10.52 -2.98
CA ALA A 119 -12.24 -11.06 -2.25
C ALA A 119 -11.38 -12.03 -3.10
N LYS A 120 -11.87 -12.52 -4.24
CA LYS A 120 -11.12 -13.45 -5.11
C LYS A 120 -10.01 -12.74 -5.90
N TYR A 121 -10.13 -11.44 -6.10
CA TYR A 121 -9.16 -10.66 -6.87
C TYR A 121 -8.64 -9.46 -6.08
N LYS A 122 -7.54 -8.89 -6.57
CA LYS A 122 -7.00 -7.61 -6.07
C LYS A 122 -6.35 -6.81 -7.18
N LEU A 123 -6.32 -5.50 -7.04
CA LEU A 123 -5.63 -4.63 -7.98
C LEU A 123 -4.20 -4.40 -7.52
N CYS A 124 -3.26 -4.52 -8.45
CA CYS A 124 -1.86 -4.33 -8.19
C CYS A 124 -1.25 -3.39 -9.21
N LYS A 125 -0.66 -2.28 -8.74
CA LYS A 125 0.12 -1.40 -9.60
C LYS A 125 1.45 -2.06 -10.01
N VAL A 126 1.79 -1.97 -11.29
CA VAL A 126 3.08 -2.39 -11.85
C VAL A 126 4.14 -1.34 -11.54
N LYS A 127 5.19 -1.75 -10.82
CA LYS A 127 6.28 -0.87 -10.39
C LYS A 127 7.50 -0.96 -11.30
N ARG A 128 7.80 -2.15 -11.82
CA ARG A 128 8.90 -2.38 -12.76
C ARG A 128 8.54 -3.52 -13.69
N VAL A 129 9.02 -3.44 -14.92
CA VAL A 129 9.01 -4.52 -15.91
C VAL A 129 10.46 -4.73 -16.33
N GLN A 130 10.94 -5.96 -16.23
CA GLN A 130 12.34 -6.30 -16.50
C GLN A 130 12.40 -7.69 -17.14
N THR A 131 13.50 -7.95 -17.85
CA THR A 131 13.78 -9.27 -18.43
C THR A 131 14.76 -9.99 -17.51
N GLY A 132 14.40 -11.19 -17.09
CA GLY A 132 15.22 -12.03 -16.23
C GLY A 132 16.18 -12.93 -17.02
N PRO A 133 16.88 -13.84 -16.32
CA PRO A 133 17.70 -14.86 -16.95
C PRO A 133 16.89 -15.66 -17.99
N LYS A 134 17.55 -16.06 -19.08
CA LYS A 134 16.93 -16.74 -20.23
C LYS A 134 15.92 -15.90 -21.03
N GLY A 135 16.02 -14.57 -20.95
CA GLY A 135 15.16 -13.68 -21.73
C GLY A 135 13.70 -13.64 -21.27
N ILE A 136 13.40 -14.09 -20.04
CA ILE A 136 12.03 -14.24 -19.56
C ILE A 136 11.53 -12.91 -18.98
N PRO A 137 10.52 -12.26 -19.57
CA PRO A 137 9.97 -11.03 -19.03
C PRO A 137 9.23 -11.29 -17.71
N TYR A 138 9.40 -10.39 -16.75
CA TYR A 138 8.65 -10.38 -15.51
C TYR A 138 8.28 -8.96 -15.11
N LEU A 139 7.13 -8.83 -14.46
CA LEU A 139 6.72 -7.59 -13.79
C LEU A 139 6.84 -7.76 -12.28
N VAL A 140 7.06 -6.64 -11.61
CA VAL A 140 6.98 -6.57 -10.15
C VAL A 140 5.97 -5.53 -9.74
N THR A 141 5.09 -5.94 -8.85
CA THR A 141 4.00 -5.15 -8.34
C THR A 141 4.40 -4.35 -7.10
N HIS A 142 3.55 -3.41 -6.69
CA HIS A 142 3.77 -2.59 -5.50
C HIS A 142 3.85 -3.39 -4.18
N ASP A 143 3.14 -4.52 -4.08
CA ASP A 143 3.20 -5.49 -2.98
C ASP A 143 4.36 -6.50 -3.13
N GLY A 144 5.29 -6.25 -4.06
CA GLY A 144 6.52 -7.03 -4.20
C GLY A 144 6.35 -8.42 -4.81
N ARG A 145 5.19 -8.75 -5.38
CA ARG A 145 5.02 -9.99 -6.16
C ARG A 145 5.76 -9.87 -7.48
N THR A 146 6.31 -10.99 -7.94
CA THR A 146 6.93 -11.11 -9.27
C THR A 146 6.08 -12.03 -10.12
N ILE A 147 5.58 -11.52 -11.24
CA ILE A 147 4.76 -12.28 -12.18
C ILE A 147 5.55 -12.47 -13.46
N ARG A 148 5.74 -13.72 -13.86
CA ARG A 148 6.50 -14.10 -15.06
C ARG A 148 5.56 -14.20 -16.24
N TYR A 149 6.09 -13.95 -17.43
CA TYR A 149 5.33 -13.97 -18.69
C TYR A 149 4.10 -13.06 -18.67
N PRO A 150 4.24 -11.77 -18.31
CA PRO A 150 3.15 -10.82 -18.49
C PRO A 150 2.93 -10.55 -19.97
N ASP A 151 1.72 -10.10 -20.31
CA ASP A 151 1.42 -9.60 -21.65
C ASP A 151 2.35 -8.42 -22.00
N PRO A 152 3.00 -8.41 -23.19
CA PRO A 152 3.87 -7.31 -23.63
C PRO A 152 3.23 -5.93 -23.62
N ILE A 153 1.90 -5.84 -23.66
CA ILE A 153 1.15 -4.59 -23.66
C ILE A 153 1.25 -3.87 -22.29
N ILE A 154 1.48 -4.60 -21.20
CA ILE A 154 1.48 -4.08 -19.83
C ILE A 154 2.78 -3.30 -19.56
N LYS A 155 2.64 -2.01 -19.25
CA LYS A 155 3.76 -1.10 -18.98
C LYS A 155 3.86 -0.73 -17.51
N VAL A 156 4.95 -0.05 -17.17
CA VAL A 156 5.16 0.50 -15.82
C VAL A 156 4.09 1.56 -15.53
N ASN A 157 3.57 1.55 -14.30
CA ASN A 157 2.44 2.36 -13.81
C ASN A 157 1.04 1.87 -14.17
N ASP A 158 0.90 0.88 -15.05
CA ASP A 158 -0.39 0.23 -15.27
C ASP A 158 -0.83 -0.52 -14.01
N THR A 159 -2.14 -0.79 -13.93
CA THR A 159 -2.71 -1.55 -12.83
C THR A 159 -3.24 -2.87 -13.36
N ILE A 160 -2.82 -3.98 -12.76
CA ILE A 160 -3.28 -5.32 -13.13
C ILE A 160 -4.32 -5.80 -12.10
N GLN A 161 -5.33 -6.49 -12.58
CA GLN A 161 -6.24 -7.28 -11.76
C GLN A 161 -5.65 -8.68 -11.60
N LEU A 162 -5.33 -9.04 -10.37
CA LEU A 162 -4.71 -10.31 -10.02
C LEU A 162 -5.71 -11.19 -9.30
N GLU A 163 -5.85 -12.43 -9.78
CA GLU A 163 -6.56 -13.47 -9.05
C GLU A 163 -5.71 -13.94 -7.86
N ILE A 164 -6.26 -13.90 -6.65
CA ILE A 164 -5.49 -14.14 -5.41
C ILE A 164 -5.04 -15.60 -5.30
N ALA A 165 -5.88 -16.56 -5.70
CA ALA A 165 -5.60 -17.98 -5.59
C ALA A 165 -4.40 -18.40 -6.45
N ASN A 166 -4.43 -18.05 -7.74
CA ASN A 166 -3.44 -18.50 -8.72
C ASN A 166 -2.32 -17.48 -8.96
N SER A 167 -2.49 -16.24 -8.48
CA SER A 167 -1.60 -15.12 -8.79
C SER A 167 -1.44 -14.85 -10.29
N LYS A 168 -2.46 -15.19 -11.08
CA LYS A 168 -2.54 -14.91 -12.53
C LYS A 168 -3.19 -13.55 -12.77
N ILE A 169 -2.80 -12.92 -13.88
CA ILE A 169 -3.38 -11.66 -14.34
C ILE A 169 -4.70 -12.00 -15.04
N MET A 170 -5.79 -11.39 -14.60
CA MET A 170 -7.11 -11.51 -15.23
C MET A 170 -7.30 -10.41 -16.27
N ASP A 171 -7.05 -9.16 -15.87
CA ASP A 171 -7.24 -7.98 -16.70
C ASP A 171 -6.17 -6.92 -16.37
N SER A 172 -6.00 -5.94 -17.25
CA SER A 172 -5.06 -4.84 -17.08
C SER A 172 -5.68 -3.50 -17.49
N ILE A 173 -5.49 -2.51 -16.62
CA ILE A 173 -5.93 -1.14 -16.82
C ILE A 173 -4.71 -0.29 -17.14
N LYS A 174 -4.68 0.25 -18.36
CA LYS A 174 -3.62 1.16 -18.82
C LYS A 174 -3.67 2.49 -18.08
N PHE A 175 -2.50 3.03 -17.80
CA PHE A 175 -2.35 4.38 -17.26
C PHE A 175 -2.44 5.41 -18.40
N ASP A 176 -3.66 5.88 -18.68
CA ASP A 176 -3.94 6.92 -19.68
C ASP A 176 -4.88 8.01 -19.15
N SER A 177 -4.82 9.18 -19.79
CA SER A 177 -5.46 10.44 -19.42
C SER A 177 -6.99 10.33 -19.29
N GLY A 178 -7.61 9.46 -20.08
CA GLY A 178 -9.06 9.24 -20.14
C GLY A 178 -9.63 8.22 -19.14
N ASN A 179 -8.79 7.44 -18.46
CA ASN A 179 -9.28 6.39 -17.54
C ASN A 179 -9.75 6.96 -16.19
N ALA A 180 -10.74 6.27 -15.60
CA ALA A 180 -11.60 6.78 -14.53
C ALA A 180 -10.85 7.40 -13.32
N PRO A 181 -11.40 8.49 -12.74
CA PRO A 181 -10.78 9.28 -11.66
C PRO A 181 -10.60 8.53 -10.33
N ILE A 182 -11.24 7.38 -10.13
CA ILE A 182 -11.02 6.53 -8.95
C ILE A 182 -9.57 6.01 -8.93
N LEU A 183 -8.99 5.62 -10.07
CA LEU A 183 -7.56 5.29 -10.13
C LEU A 183 -6.70 6.52 -9.81
N LYS A 184 -7.10 7.73 -10.27
CA LYS A 184 -6.39 8.99 -10.01
C LYS A 184 -6.38 9.35 -8.51
N ILE A 185 -7.47 9.09 -7.78
CA ILE A 185 -7.56 9.27 -6.32
C ILE A 185 -6.66 8.25 -5.59
N TYR A 186 -6.65 7.00 -6.03
CA TYR A 186 -5.86 5.92 -5.45
C TYR A 186 -4.34 6.11 -5.72
N LEU A 187 -3.97 6.62 -6.90
CA LEU A 187 -2.59 7.00 -7.28
C LEU A 187 -2.12 8.30 -6.60
N SER A 188 -3.02 9.26 -6.39
CA SER A 188 -2.80 10.48 -5.58
C SER A 188 -2.41 10.16 -4.14
N LEU A 189 -3.17 9.25 -3.50
CA LEU A 189 -2.91 8.78 -2.14
C LEU A 189 -1.58 8.00 -2.01
N MET A 190 -1.05 7.48 -3.13
CA MET A 190 0.27 6.84 -3.24
C MET A 190 1.43 7.81 -3.57
N GLY A 191 1.20 9.13 -3.54
CA GLY A 191 2.27 10.14 -3.66
C GLY A 191 2.58 10.61 -5.08
N PHE A 192 1.64 10.48 -6.03
CA PHE A 192 1.74 11.09 -7.36
C PHE A 192 0.51 11.95 -7.67
N TYR A 193 0.70 13.26 -7.78
CA TYR A 193 -0.29 14.19 -8.34
C TYR A 193 0.35 15.00 -9.47
N ARG A 194 -0.18 14.95 -10.71
CA ARG A 194 -0.01 16.04 -11.69
C ARG A 194 -1.10 16.05 -12.78
N SER A 195 -1.23 17.24 -13.39
CA SER A 195 -2.36 17.87 -14.08
C SER A 195 -2.78 17.32 -15.46
N SER A 196 -3.98 17.77 -15.85
CA SER A 196 -4.79 17.45 -17.02
C SER A 196 -4.34 18.09 -18.34
N SER A 197 -3.06 18.04 -18.71
CA SER A 197 -2.63 18.62 -19.99
C SER A 197 -1.56 17.79 -20.67
N GLY A 198 -2.00 16.77 -21.42
CA GLY A 198 -1.28 16.16 -22.54
C GLY A 198 0.07 15.50 -22.25
N PHE A 199 0.44 14.53 -23.09
CA PHE A 199 1.78 13.93 -23.07
C PHE A 199 2.77 14.84 -23.82
N HIS A 200 3.75 15.37 -23.09
CA HIS A 200 5.05 15.72 -23.67
C HIS A 200 6.12 14.86 -23.00
N ALA A 201 6.82 14.06 -23.80
CA ALA A 201 8.01 13.34 -23.36
C ALA A 201 9.13 14.36 -23.10
N VAL A 202 9.41 14.64 -21.83
CA VAL A 202 10.60 15.41 -21.45
C VAL A 202 11.72 14.39 -21.18
N PRO A 203 12.85 14.46 -21.90
CA PRO A 203 13.99 13.60 -21.63
C PRO A 203 14.61 13.95 -20.27
N THR A 204 15.30 12.96 -19.71
CA THR A 204 15.93 12.96 -18.40
C THR A 204 16.68 14.25 -18.08
N SER A 205 16.49 14.73 -16.84
CA SER A 205 17.18 15.84 -16.16
C SER A 205 16.61 17.27 -16.37
N GLN A 206 16.29 17.90 -15.24
CA GLN A 206 16.00 19.31 -14.99
C GLN A 206 14.56 19.90 -15.17
N SER A 207 14.10 20.45 -14.03
CA SER A 207 13.43 21.75 -13.86
C SER A 207 11.91 21.96 -14.10
N LYS A 208 11.33 22.58 -13.05
CA LYS A 208 10.37 23.71 -12.98
C LYS A 208 8.98 23.66 -13.64
N ALA A 209 8.03 24.11 -12.81
CA ALA A 209 6.78 24.86 -13.03
C ALA A 209 5.92 24.56 -14.28
N ASN A 210 4.64 24.21 -14.07
CA ASN A 210 3.51 25.11 -14.44
C ASN A 210 2.09 24.51 -14.24
N ARG A 211 1.21 25.46 -13.84
CA ARG A 211 -0.26 25.73 -13.93
C ARG A 211 -1.36 24.64 -13.92
N LYS A 212 -2.55 25.08 -13.42
CA LYS A 212 -3.64 24.39 -12.68
C LYS A 212 -4.99 24.36 -13.44
N GLN A 213 -5.87 23.36 -13.16
CA GLN A 213 -7.34 23.52 -12.97
C GLN A 213 -8.02 22.28 -12.34
N ALA A 214 -9.24 22.46 -11.78
CA ALA A 214 -9.75 21.85 -10.54
C ALA A 214 -11.05 21.01 -10.67
N PHE A 215 -11.39 20.23 -9.63
CA PHE A 215 -12.76 19.82 -9.29
C PHE A 215 -13.01 20.13 -7.80
N HIS A 216 -14.14 20.78 -7.49
CA HIS A 216 -14.56 21.30 -6.16
C HIS A 216 -13.84 22.54 -5.58
N GLY A 217 -13.26 23.41 -6.43
CA GLY A 217 -12.91 24.77 -6.02
C GLY A 217 -11.83 24.92 -4.93
N ARG A 218 -11.07 23.86 -4.61
CA ARG A 218 -9.93 23.95 -3.69
C ARG A 218 -8.64 23.48 -4.37
N HIS A 219 -7.72 24.41 -4.52
CA HIS A 219 -6.36 24.14 -4.98
C HIS A 219 -5.51 23.62 -3.81
N PHE A 220 -4.95 22.43 -3.96
CA PHE A 220 -3.93 21.89 -3.06
C PHE A 220 -2.61 21.76 -3.83
N ASP A 221 -1.57 22.44 -3.36
CA ASP A 221 -0.20 22.26 -3.81
C ASP A 221 0.50 21.30 -2.83
N VAL A 222 1.15 20.24 -3.32
CA VAL A 222 2.00 19.37 -2.51
C VAL A 222 3.35 19.23 -3.20
N VAL A 223 4.36 19.87 -2.62
CA VAL A 223 5.75 19.89 -3.08
C VAL A 223 6.42 18.55 -2.75
N SER A 224 7.20 18.08 -3.72
CA SER A 224 8.17 16.98 -3.66
C SER A 224 9.11 17.09 -2.45
N LEU A 225 9.07 16.12 -1.54
CA LEU A 225 10.24 15.80 -0.71
C LEU A 225 11.28 15.17 -1.63
N TRP A 226 12.31 15.92 -2.04
CA TRP A 226 13.70 15.50 -2.31
C TRP A 226 14.48 16.72 -2.84
N HIS A 227 14.75 17.68 -1.94
CA HIS A 227 15.95 18.54 -1.94
C HIS A 227 15.99 19.28 -0.59
N TYR A 228 16.95 18.95 0.26
CA TYR A 228 17.43 19.85 1.31
C TYR A 228 18.66 20.56 0.73
N PRO A 229 18.65 21.90 0.63
CA PRO A 229 19.87 22.68 0.76
C PRO A 229 19.70 23.81 1.79
N GLY A 230 20.73 24.02 2.61
CA GLY A 230 20.85 25.09 3.63
C GLY A 230 20.79 24.50 5.04
N GLY A 231 21.87 24.42 5.83
CA GLY A 231 23.01 25.33 5.90
C GLY A 231 22.60 26.58 6.66
N ILE A 232 22.72 26.56 7.99
CA ILE A 232 22.54 27.74 8.85
C ILE A 232 23.92 28.09 9.41
N HIS A 233 24.45 29.22 8.96
CA HIS A 233 25.41 30.02 9.68
C HIS A 233 24.65 30.99 10.59
N PHE A 234 25.26 31.23 11.77
CA PHE A 234 24.86 32.00 12.95
C PHE A 234 23.84 31.32 13.87
#